data_AF-A0A524MUT8-F1
#
_entry.id   AF-A0A524MUT8-F1
#
_cell.length_a   1.000
_cell.length_b   1.000
_cell.length_c   1.000
_cell.angle_alpha   90.00
_cell.angle_beta   90.00
_cell.angle_gamma   90.00
#
_symmetry.space_group_name_H-M   'P 1'
#
loop_
_entity.id
_entity.type
_entity.pdbx_description
1 polymer ?
#
loop_
_entity_poly.entity_id
_entity_poly.type
_entity_poly.pdbx_seq_one_letter_code
_entity_poly.pdbx_strand_id
1 'polypeptide(L)'
;MLKDKIVTVRFVKNYASAHNHIAVGRVVDESDHYLLLECRTIHFGKLVRNRSRIEHGAKSLRALPWHRIEVMHVLDDDTDWASELAVDERGYISLSNGSQRPLLKLSGRKPPRGAAQQDPFICEREEGVE
;
A
#
# COMPACT_ATOMS: atom_id res chain seq x y z
N MET A 1 3.53 9.64 -20.62
CA MET A 1 3.90 10.49 -19.47
C MET A 1 3.06 10.09 -18.29
N LEU A 2 3.69 9.64 -17.21
CA LEU A 2 3.02 9.22 -15.98
C LEU A 2 2.91 10.34 -14.94
N LYS A 3 3.52 11.49 -15.20
CA LYS A 3 3.45 12.66 -14.30
C LYS A 3 2.01 12.97 -13.88
N ASP A 4 1.85 13.25 -12.59
CA ASP A 4 0.57 13.52 -11.90
C ASP A 4 -0.40 12.34 -11.81
N LYS A 5 -0.07 11.18 -12.39
CA LYS A 5 -0.88 9.97 -12.21
C LYS A 5 -0.74 9.39 -10.81
N ILE A 6 -1.85 8.87 -10.32
CA ILE A 6 -1.89 8.10 -9.08
C ILE A 6 -1.62 6.65 -9.44
N VAL A 7 -0.67 6.03 -8.75
CA VAL A 7 -0.22 4.67 -9.08
C VAL A 7 -0.07 3.82 -7.84
N THR A 8 -0.19 2.52 -8.06
CA THR A 8 0.26 1.48 -7.14
C THR A 8 1.44 0.76 -7.76
N VAL A 9 2.53 0.64 -7.02
CA VAL A 9 3.79 0.08 -7.52
C VAL A 9 4.23 -1.03 -6.58
N ARG A 10 4.37 -2.24 -7.11
CA ARG A 10 5.02 -3.35 -6.41
C ARG A 10 6.49 -3.38 -6.82
N PHE A 11 7.38 -3.38 -5.83
CA PHE A 11 8.82 -3.33 -6.08
C PHE A 11 9.62 -4.20 -5.12
N VAL A 12 10.79 -4.62 -5.59
CA VAL A 12 11.74 -5.45 -4.82
C VAL A 12 12.89 -4.61 -4.28
N LYS A 13 13.27 -4.84 -3.02
CA LYS A 13 14.50 -4.29 -2.44
C LYS A 13 15.67 -5.26 -2.61
N ASN A 14 16.88 -4.74 -2.46
CA ASN A 14 18.14 -5.46 -2.67
C ASN A 14 18.52 -6.50 -1.60
N TYR A 15 17.64 -6.83 -0.65
CA TYR A 15 17.98 -7.73 0.45
C TYR A 15 16.90 -8.78 0.67
N ALA A 16 17.33 -10.02 0.92
CA ALA A 16 16.53 -11.25 0.95
C ALA A 16 15.50 -11.36 2.10
N SER A 17 15.27 -10.29 2.85
CA SER A 17 14.20 -10.23 3.85
C SER A 17 13.04 -9.32 3.42
N ALA A 18 13.20 -8.53 2.36
CA ALA A 18 12.23 -7.52 1.92
C ALA A 18 11.37 -7.99 0.73
N HIS A 19 10.45 -8.93 0.98
CA HIS A 19 9.75 -9.63 -0.10
C HIS A 19 8.42 -9.04 -0.57
N ASN A 20 7.86 -8.00 0.06
CA ASN A 20 6.57 -7.44 -0.36
C ASN A 20 6.50 -5.95 -0.01
N HIS A 21 6.96 -5.09 -0.93
CA HIS A 21 6.81 -3.64 -0.80
C HIS A 21 5.83 -3.14 -1.85
N ILE A 22 4.82 -2.41 -1.39
CA ILE A 22 3.90 -1.68 -2.27
C ILE A 22 4.05 -0.20 -1.93
N ALA A 23 4.20 0.63 -2.96
CA ALA A 23 4.02 2.06 -2.85
C ALA A 23 2.68 2.44 -3.48
N VAL A 24 1.93 3.31 -2.83
CA VAL A 24 0.74 3.95 -3.41
C VAL A 24 0.89 5.45 -3.29
N GLY A 25 0.71 6.18 -4.39
CA GLY A 25 0.95 7.61 -4.40
C GLY A 25 0.93 8.23 -5.79
N ARG A 26 1.33 9.49 -5.86
CA ARG A 26 1.33 10.29 -7.08
C ARG A 26 2.73 10.34 -7.70
N VAL A 27 2.78 10.19 -9.01
CA VAL A 27 4.02 10.38 -9.79
C VAL A 27 4.34 11.87 -9.86
N VAL A 28 5.51 12.24 -9.35
CA VAL A 28 6.01 13.62 -9.37
C VAL A 28 6.85 13.84 -10.62
N ASP A 29 7.64 12.84 -11.00
CA ASP A 29 8.54 12.90 -12.15
C ASP A 29 8.92 11.50 -12.63
N GLU A 30 9.41 11.40 -13.85
CA GLU A 30 9.96 10.16 -14.41
C GLU A 30 11.19 10.46 -15.28
N SER A 31 12.16 9.55 -15.26
CA SER A 31 13.32 9.56 -16.15
C SER A 31 13.47 8.20 -16.80
N ASP A 32 14.49 8.03 -17.66
CA ASP A 32 14.82 6.71 -18.22
C ASP A 32 15.32 5.71 -17.17
N HIS A 33 15.64 6.15 -15.95
CA HIS A 33 16.24 5.31 -14.91
C HIS A 33 15.33 5.05 -13.72
N TYR A 34 14.42 5.97 -13.40
CA TYR A 34 13.58 5.88 -12.21
C TYR A 34 12.21 6.54 -12.39
N LEU A 35 11.30 6.14 -11.51
CA LEU A 35 10.03 6.79 -11.23
C LEU A 35 10.12 7.52 -9.88
N LEU A 36 9.85 8.83 -9.86
CA LEU A 36 9.81 9.62 -8.63
C LEU A 36 8.37 9.73 -8.12
N LEU A 37 8.14 9.21 -6.92
CA LEU A 37 6.81 9.09 -6.33
C LEU A 37 6.71 9.82 -5.02
N GLU A 38 5.68 10.63 -4.87
CA GLU A 38 5.19 11.09 -3.57
C GLU A 38 4.19 10.04 -3.07
N CYS A 39 4.62 9.17 -2.15
CA CYS A 39 3.88 7.96 -1.82
C CYS A 39 3.96 7.54 -0.35
N ARG A 40 3.08 6.62 0.03
CA ARG A 40 3.18 5.80 1.25
C ARG A 40 3.66 4.42 0.86
N THR A 41 4.57 3.85 1.65
CA THR A 41 4.99 2.46 1.47
C THR A 41 4.31 1.56 2.48
N ILE A 42 3.71 0.50 1.98
CA ILE A 42 3.06 -0.53 2.78
C ILE A 42 4.04 -1.69 2.89
N HIS A 43 4.38 -2.05 4.13
CA HIS A 43 5.29 -3.14 4.44
C HIS A 43 4.51 -4.35 4.94
N PHE A 44 4.77 -5.50 4.33
CA PHE A 44 4.18 -6.77 4.76
C PHE A 44 5.27 -7.69 5.29
N GLY A 45 5.21 -8.03 6.58
CA GLY A 45 6.04 -9.10 7.15
C GLY A 45 5.76 -10.45 6.49
N LYS A 46 6.71 -11.41 6.55
CA LYS A 46 6.60 -12.76 5.94
C LYS A 46 5.33 -13.54 6.34
N LEU A 47 4.66 -13.18 7.43
CA LEU A 47 3.39 -13.74 7.87
C LEU A 47 2.47 -12.61 8.35
N VAL A 48 1.74 -11.97 7.44
CA VAL A 48 0.61 -11.12 7.82
C VAL A 48 -0.58 -12.02 8.13
N ARG A 49 -0.60 -12.56 9.35
CA ARG A 49 -1.76 -13.30 9.90
C ARG A 49 -2.76 -12.39 10.61
N ASN A 50 -2.32 -11.18 11.00
CA ASN A 50 -3.11 -10.20 11.72
C ASN A 50 -3.05 -8.84 11.02
N ARG A 51 -4.22 -8.19 10.94
CA ARG A 51 -4.41 -6.84 10.38
C ARG A 51 -3.53 -5.78 11.08
N SER A 52 -3.19 -6.00 12.36
CA SER A 52 -2.31 -5.15 13.17
C SER A 52 -0.83 -5.12 12.75
N ARG A 53 -0.42 -5.87 11.72
CA ARG A 53 0.96 -5.88 11.20
C ARG A 53 1.12 -5.21 9.84
N ILE A 54 0.10 -4.48 9.39
CA ILE A 54 0.22 -3.66 8.19
C ILE A 54 0.78 -2.31 8.63
N GLU A 55 2.09 -2.16 8.51
CA GLU A 55 2.76 -0.89 8.75
C GLU A 55 2.75 -0.06 7.48
N HIS A 56 2.26 1.18 7.58
CA HIS A 56 2.42 2.17 6.53
C HIS A 56 3.49 3.17 6.94
N GLY A 57 4.50 3.33 6.07
CA GLY A 57 5.47 4.41 6.23
C GLY A 57 4.80 5.78 6.08
N ALA A 58 5.45 6.80 6.65
CA ALA A 58 5.07 8.19 6.41
C ALA A 58 5.10 8.51 4.90
N LYS A 59 4.26 9.46 4.51
CA LYS A 59 4.27 10.04 3.17
C LYS A 59 5.68 10.59 2.88
N SER A 60 6.29 10.14 1.79
CA SER A 60 7.67 10.45 1.44
C SER A 60 7.87 10.49 -0.07
N LEU A 61 8.90 11.21 -0.52
CA LEU A 61 9.38 11.12 -1.90
C LEU A 61 10.30 9.90 -2.03
N ARG A 62 10.06 9.08 -3.05
CA ARG A 62 10.85 7.88 -3.34
C ARG A 62 11.16 7.78 -4.82
N ALA A 63 12.45 7.69 -5.13
CA ALA A 63 12.91 7.27 -6.44
C ALA A 63 12.92 5.73 -6.49
N LEU A 64 12.07 5.16 -7.34
CA LEU A 64 12.00 3.73 -7.60
C LEU A 64 12.65 3.43 -8.96
N PRO A 65 13.79 2.72 -9.01
CA PRO A 65 14.39 2.35 -10.29
C PRO A 65 13.45 1.45 -11.10
N TRP A 66 13.34 1.69 -12.41
CA TRP A 66 12.42 0.92 -13.26
C TRP A 66 12.64 -0.59 -13.20
N HIS A 67 13.91 -1.01 -13.21
CA HIS A 67 14.30 -2.42 -13.13
C HIS A 67 13.94 -3.11 -11.81
N ARG A 68 13.42 -2.38 -10.82
CA ARG A 68 12.95 -2.91 -9.53
C ARG A 68 11.43 -2.96 -9.40
N ILE A 69 10.72 -2.38 -10.35
CA ILE A 69 9.26 -2.39 -10.38
C ILE A 69 8.82 -3.68 -11.06
N GLU A 70 8.09 -4.52 -10.33
CA GLU A 70 7.54 -5.76 -10.85
C GLU A 70 6.22 -5.52 -11.60
N VAL A 71 5.38 -4.65 -11.03
CA VAL A 71 4.10 -4.25 -11.61
C VAL A 71 3.72 -2.87 -11.12
N MET A 72 3.10 -2.10 -12.00
CA MET A 72 2.53 -0.81 -11.70
C MET A 72 1.13 -0.71 -12.29
N HIS A 73 0.18 -0.23 -11.50
CA HIS A 73 -1.16 0.11 -12.00
C HIS A 73 -1.40 1.60 -11.82
N VAL A 74 -1.93 2.22 -12.87
CA VAL A 74 -2.51 3.56 -12.79
C VAL A 74 -3.91 3.43 -12.17
N LEU A 75 -4.17 4.26 -11.17
CA LEU A 75 -5.46 4.40 -10.50
C LEU A 75 -6.21 5.59 -11.09
N ASP A 76 -7.49 5.70 -10.72
CA ASP A 76 -8.32 6.83 -11.12
C ASP A 76 -7.77 8.13 -10.51
N ASP A 77 -7.86 9.24 -11.25
CA ASP A 77 -7.23 10.51 -10.86
C ASP A 77 -7.83 11.12 -9.57
N ASP A 78 -9.02 10.67 -9.16
CA ASP A 78 -9.73 11.05 -7.93
C ASP A 78 -9.43 10.11 -6.74
N THR A 79 -8.56 9.11 -6.91
CA THR A 79 -8.18 8.19 -5.84
C THR A 79 -7.50 8.96 -4.70
N ASP A 80 -8.14 9.08 -3.54
CA ASP A 80 -7.47 9.55 -2.34
C ASP A 80 -6.55 8.44 -1.77
N TRP A 81 -5.32 8.44 -2.26
CA TRP A 81 -4.25 7.53 -1.85
C TRP A 81 -3.70 7.80 -0.44
N ALA A 82 -4.09 8.91 0.20
CA ALA A 82 -3.72 9.23 1.57
C ALA A 82 -4.68 8.62 2.60
N SER A 83 -5.82 8.09 2.17
CA SER A 83 -6.77 7.36 3.01
C SER A 83 -6.16 6.16 3.76
N GLU A 84 -6.90 5.70 4.76
CA GLU A 84 -6.52 4.52 5.54
C GLU A 84 -6.61 3.23 4.70
N LEU A 85 -5.96 2.18 5.17
CA LEU A 85 -6.02 0.87 4.52
C LEU A 85 -7.13 0.03 5.15
N ALA A 86 -7.99 -0.55 4.31
CA ALA A 86 -8.98 -1.53 4.72
C ALA A 86 -8.53 -2.94 4.33
N VAL A 87 -8.84 -3.93 5.17
CA VAL A 87 -8.61 -5.35 4.87
C VAL A 87 -9.94 -6.09 4.91
N ASP A 88 -10.33 -6.69 3.79
CA ASP A 88 -11.58 -7.43 3.72
C ASP A 88 -11.48 -8.84 4.35
N GLU A 89 -12.60 -9.56 4.40
CA GLU A 89 -12.69 -10.94 4.88
C GLU A 89 -12.00 -11.95 3.96
N ARG A 90 -11.60 -11.58 2.75
CA ARG A 90 -10.87 -12.46 1.83
C ARG A 90 -9.36 -12.20 1.90
N GLY A 91 -8.94 -11.29 2.78
CA GLY A 91 -7.56 -10.87 2.96
C GLY A 91 -7.09 -9.89 1.90
N TYR A 92 -7.97 -9.29 1.11
CA TYR A 92 -7.60 -8.20 0.22
C TYR A 92 -7.40 -6.91 0.99
N ILE A 93 -6.38 -6.17 0.59
CA ILE A 93 -6.07 -4.85 1.12
C ILE A 93 -6.49 -3.82 0.07
N SER A 94 -7.28 -2.84 0.47
CA SER A 94 -7.76 -1.73 -0.36
C SER A 94 -7.58 -0.41 0.38
N LEU A 95 -7.74 0.70 -0.32
CA LEU A 95 -7.94 2.01 0.32
C LEU A 95 -9.36 2.07 0.92
N SER A 96 -9.51 2.65 2.11
CA SER A 96 -10.75 2.64 2.89
C SER A 96 -11.86 3.50 2.28
N ASN A 97 -11.50 4.42 1.39
CA ASN A 97 -12.42 5.33 0.69
C ASN A 97 -13.08 4.72 -0.56
N GLY A 98 -13.03 3.39 -0.72
CA GLY A 98 -13.82 2.71 -1.74
C GLY A 98 -13.10 2.51 -3.07
N SER A 99 -11.75 2.53 -3.12
CA SER A 99 -11.04 2.03 -4.30
C SER A 99 -11.52 0.60 -4.59
N GLN A 100 -12.24 0.39 -5.68
CA GLN A 100 -12.83 -0.92 -6.00
C GLN A 100 -11.77 -2.00 -6.25
N ARG A 101 -10.51 -1.59 -6.48
CA ARG A 101 -9.42 -2.51 -6.79
C ARG A 101 -8.59 -2.84 -5.56
N PRO A 102 -8.44 -4.14 -5.25
CA PRO A 102 -7.53 -4.55 -4.19
C PRO A 102 -6.08 -4.26 -4.59
N LEU A 103 -5.33 -3.63 -3.69
CA LEU A 103 -3.89 -3.36 -3.82
C LEU A 103 -3.07 -4.64 -3.74
N LEU A 104 -3.50 -5.56 -2.88
CA LEU A 104 -2.83 -6.84 -2.63
C LEU A 104 -3.81 -7.84 -2.04
N LYS A 105 -3.50 -9.13 -2.16
CA LYS A 105 -4.10 -10.20 -1.36
C LYS A 105 -3.10 -10.75 -0.37
N LEU A 106 -3.46 -10.78 0.91
CA LEU A 106 -2.69 -11.47 1.95
C LEU A 106 -2.70 -12.98 1.65
N SER A 107 -1.51 -13.57 1.53
CA SER A 107 -1.36 -15.03 1.43
C SER A 107 -1.48 -15.66 2.82
N GLY A 108 -2.73 -15.83 3.27
CA GLY A 108 -3.08 -16.57 4.48
C GLY A 108 -4.26 -17.50 4.19
N ARG A 109 -4.30 -18.69 4.82
CA ARG A 109 -5.47 -19.58 4.73
C ARG A 109 -6.75 -18.80 5.07
N LYS A 110 -7.83 -19.14 4.35
CA LYS A 110 -9.21 -18.63 4.50
C LYS A 110 -9.50 -18.25 5.96
N PRO A 111 -9.93 -17.01 6.27
CA PRO A 111 -10.40 -16.73 7.62
C PRO A 111 -11.60 -17.64 7.94
N PRO A 112 -11.78 -18.00 9.22
CA PRO A 112 -12.91 -18.83 9.63
C PRO A 112 -14.21 -18.13 9.23
N ARG A 113 -15.19 -18.91 8.73
CA ARG A 113 -16.51 -18.37 8.37
C ARG A 113 -17.13 -17.74 9.63
N GLY A 114 -17.53 -16.48 9.55
CA GLY A 114 -18.27 -15.79 10.62
C GLY A 114 -17.59 -14.56 11.26
N ALA A 115 -16.50 -14.01 10.71
CA ALA A 115 -15.98 -12.74 11.18
C ALA A 115 -16.89 -11.59 10.67
N ALA A 116 -17.72 -11.08 11.58
CA ALA A 116 -18.74 -10.07 11.30
C ALA A 116 -18.18 -8.76 10.73
N GLN A 117 -19.04 -8.10 9.97
CA GLN A 117 -18.93 -6.76 9.41
C GLN A 117 -18.98 -5.69 10.52
N GLN A 118 -17.93 -4.86 10.64
CA GLN A 118 -17.77 -3.57 11.38
C GLN A 118 -16.24 -3.36 11.60
N ASP A 119 -15.58 -2.21 11.47
CA ASP A 119 -15.90 -0.78 11.38
C ASP A 119 -14.74 -0.06 10.62
N PRO A 120 -14.95 1.17 10.10
CA PRO A 120 -13.86 2.05 9.71
C PRO A 120 -13.12 2.54 10.97
N PHE A 121 -11.96 1.96 11.27
CA PHE A 121 -11.17 2.37 12.44
C PHE A 121 -10.26 3.54 12.10
N ILE A 122 -10.67 4.72 12.56
CA ILE A 122 -9.86 5.93 12.70
C ILE A 122 -8.63 5.59 13.54
N CYS A 123 -7.45 5.80 12.97
CA CYS A 123 -6.18 5.73 13.70
C CYS A 123 -6.06 6.98 14.59
N GLU A 124 -6.60 6.93 15.81
CA GLU A 124 -6.33 7.95 16.82
C GLU A 124 -4.84 7.92 17.18
N ARG A 125 -4.19 9.06 17.01
CA ARG A 125 -2.80 9.26 17.43
C ARG A 125 -2.75 9.16 18.95
N GLU A 126 -1.97 8.24 19.49
CA GLU A 126 -1.42 8.39 20.82
C GLU A 126 -0.38 9.52 20.75
N GLU A 127 -0.82 10.75 21.02
CA GLU A 127 0.08 11.81 21.49
C GLU A 127 0.46 11.45 22.93
N GLY A 128 1.73 11.12 23.13
CA GLY A 128 2.31 10.99 24.47
C GLY A 128 2.64 12.35 25.05
N VAL A 129 2.28 12.56 26.32
CA VAL A 129 2.85 13.50 27.32
C VAL A 129 2.39 12.92 28.68
N GLU A 130 3.17 12.64 29.72
CA GLU A 130 4.56 12.86 30.13
C GLU A 130 4.98 11.69 31.04
#